data_AF-A0A1V4LJQ5-F1
#
_entry.id   AF-A0A1V4LJQ5-F1
#
_cell.length_a   1.000
_cell.length_b   1.000
_cell.length_c   1.000
_cell.angle_alpha   90.00
_cell.angle_beta   90.00
_cell.angle_gamma   90.00
#
_symmetry.space_group_name_H-M   'P 1'
#
loop_
_entity.id
_entity.type
_entity.pdbx_description
1 polymer ?
#
loop_
_entity_poly.entity_id
_entity_poly.type
_entity_poly.pdbx_seq_one_letter_code
_entity_poly.pdbx_strand_id
1 'polypeptide(L)'
;MKQPLFDFDLKRVSRQHYITGKAAINFPNPGCSTGGWHFLSYFDREAGVAKVSLAGIHYPDTHAFFGDTGITDMTEELRKRGWPVEDRGLFMADHYRAATDMIVKWALSDSTHCNVEVAEWFPSPEARNRLLKVLDLGKPQLSELHRLQKVDAWLSSQ
;
A
#
# COMPACT_ATOMS: atom_id res chain seq x y z
N MET A 1 15.64 -18.25 -9.04
CA MET A 1 15.34 -18.00 -7.61
C MET A 1 13.94 -17.44 -7.50
N LYS A 2 13.06 -18.00 -6.67
CA LYS A 2 11.78 -17.34 -6.36
C LYS A 2 12.11 -16.06 -5.60
N GLN A 3 11.66 -14.90 -6.09
CA GLN A 3 11.80 -13.66 -5.34
C GLN A 3 11.13 -13.84 -3.97
N PRO A 4 11.75 -13.36 -2.87
CA PRO A 4 11.13 -13.40 -1.56
C PRO A 4 9.81 -12.66 -1.59
N LEU A 5 8.82 -13.13 -0.83
CA LEU A 5 7.47 -12.53 -0.81
C LEU A 5 7.43 -11.20 -0.04
N PHE A 6 8.42 -10.97 0.83
CA PHE A 6 8.51 -9.83 1.73
C PHE A 6 9.97 -9.43 1.95
N ASP A 7 10.16 -8.16 2.30
CA ASP A 7 11.32 -7.67 3.04
C ASP A 7 11.15 -7.99 4.52
N PHE A 8 12.27 -8.09 5.22
CA PHE A 8 12.33 -8.36 6.66
C PHE A 8 13.21 -7.35 7.42
N ASP A 9 14.09 -6.64 6.71
CA ASP A 9 15.14 -5.78 7.29
C ASP A 9 15.06 -4.31 6.86
N LEU A 10 14.07 -3.96 6.04
CA LEU A 10 13.84 -2.61 5.48
C LEU A 10 14.99 -2.08 4.59
N LYS A 11 16.00 -2.90 4.25
CA LYS A 11 17.21 -2.47 3.51
C LYS A 11 16.96 -2.00 2.10
N ARG A 12 15.86 -2.43 1.49
CA ARG A 12 15.50 -2.04 0.12
C ARG A 12 14.48 -0.90 0.06
N VAL A 13 14.00 -0.45 1.22
CA VAL A 13 13.07 0.68 1.30
C VAL A 13 13.75 1.93 0.78
N SER A 14 13.05 2.60 -0.13
CA SER A 14 13.40 3.90 -0.68
C SER A 14 12.12 4.60 -1.13
N ARG A 15 12.21 5.83 -1.63
CA ARG A 15 11.03 6.53 -2.16
C ARG A 15 10.42 5.85 -3.38
N GLN A 16 11.25 5.18 -4.20
CA GLN A 16 10.80 4.40 -5.35
C GLN A 16 10.28 3.02 -4.93
N HIS A 17 10.92 2.39 -3.94
CA HIS A 17 10.54 1.09 -3.38
C HIS A 17 9.99 1.25 -1.96
N TYR A 18 8.92 2.02 -1.84
CA TYR A 18 8.29 2.32 -0.55
C TYR A 18 7.48 1.12 -0.03
N ILE A 19 7.26 1.08 1.28
CA ILE A 19 6.44 0.06 1.94
C ILE A 19 4.97 0.24 1.55
N THR A 20 4.31 -0.82 1.09
CA THR A 20 2.92 -0.78 0.62
C THR A 20 2.12 -2.05 0.98
N GLY A 21 0.87 -2.11 0.53
CA GLY A 21 -0.05 -3.22 0.73
C GLY A 21 -0.46 -3.39 2.19
N LYS A 22 -0.73 -4.64 2.61
CA LYS A 22 -1.28 -4.92 3.95
C LYS A 22 -0.38 -4.42 5.10
N ALA A 23 0.93 -4.37 4.91
CA ALA A 23 1.83 -3.82 5.93
C ALA A 23 1.57 -2.32 6.15
N ALA A 24 1.49 -1.54 5.07
CA ALA A 24 1.16 -0.12 5.14
C ALA A 24 -0.28 0.13 5.62
N ILE A 25 -1.25 -0.69 5.17
CA ILE A 25 -2.65 -0.62 5.64
C ILE A 25 -2.74 -0.79 7.16
N ASN A 26 -1.91 -1.66 7.74
CA ASN A 26 -1.91 -1.95 9.16
C ASN A 26 -0.93 -1.09 9.96
N PHE A 27 -0.26 -0.11 9.34
CA PHE A 27 0.60 0.81 10.07
C PHE A 27 -0.23 1.94 10.68
N PRO A 28 -0.14 2.21 12.00
CA PRO A 28 -0.86 3.31 12.63
C PRO A 28 -0.43 4.65 12.03
N ASN A 29 -1.31 5.30 11.28
CA ASN A 29 -1.07 6.61 10.69
C ASN A 29 -1.88 7.69 11.42
N PRO A 30 -1.27 8.79 11.91
CA PRO A 30 -2.01 9.88 12.52
C PRO A 30 -3.14 10.40 11.60
N GLY A 31 -4.37 10.45 12.12
CA GLY A 31 -5.54 10.91 11.37
C GLY A 31 -6.28 9.83 10.56
N CYS A 32 -5.84 8.57 10.61
CA CYS A 32 -6.58 7.42 10.09
C CYS A 32 -7.01 6.53 11.27
N SER A 33 -8.31 6.39 11.50
CA SER A 33 -8.88 5.56 12.58
C SER A 33 -9.12 4.11 12.18
N THR A 34 -8.83 3.75 10.91
CA THR A 34 -9.00 2.42 10.35
C THR A 34 -7.66 1.81 9.96
N GLY A 35 -7.55 0.48 10.02
CA GLY A 35 -6.28 -0.23 9.91
C GLY A 35 -5.53 -0.32 11.24
N GLY A 36 -4.73 -1.38 11.40
CA GLY A 36 -3.92 -1.61 12.61
C GLY A 36 -4.25 -2.90 13.35
N TRP A 37 -5.35 -3.58 13.01
CA TRP A 37 -5.77 -4.85 13.62
C TRP A 37 -4.69 -5.93 13.54
N HIS A 38 -3.90 -5.92 12.46
CA HIS A 38 -2.81 -6.87 12.25
C HIS A 38 -1.42 -6.23 12.32
N PHE A 39 -1.26 -5.06 12.95
CA PHE A 39 0.02 -4.36 13.02
C PHE A 39 1.17 -5.28 13.49
N LEU A 40 0.97 -6.00 14.60
CA LEU A 40 1.97 -6.91 15.16
C LEU A 40 2.33 -8.07 14.21
N SER A 41 1.44 -8.45 13.29
CA SER A 41 1.72 -9.49 12.29
C SER A 41 2.67 -9.02 11.18
N TYR A 42 2.86 -7.71 11.03
CA TYR A 42 3.74 -7.10 10.03
C TYR A 42 4.95 -6.41 10.66
N PHE A 43 4.80 -5.85 11.85
CA PHE A 43 5.82 -5.11 12.59
C PHE A 43 5.98 -5.73 13.98
N ASP A 44 6.60 -6.91 14.02
CA ASP A 44 6.94 -7.57 15.28
C ASP A 44 8.33 -7.14 15.70
N ARG A 45 8.39 -6.14 16.60
CA ARG A 45 9.66 -5.65 17.12
C ARG A 45 10.35 -6.69 18.01
N GLU A 46 9.60 -7.46 18.79
CA GLU A 46 10.18 -8.43 19.72
C GLU A 46 10.86 -9.56 18.97
N ALA A 47 10.27 -10.00 17.85
CA ALA A 47 10.89 -10.94 16.92
C ALA A 47 11.91 -10.30 15.96
N GLY A 48 12.00 -8.97 15.91
CA GLY A 48 12.88 -8.23 14.99
C GLY A 48 12.49 -8.36 13.51
N VAL A 49 11.21 -8.61 13.22
CA VAL A 49 10.71 -8.94 11.88
C VAL A 49 9.75 -7.88 11.38
N ALA A 50 10.16 -7.17 10.32
CA ALA A 50 9.28 -6.27 9.56
C ALA A 50 8.86 -6.96 8.25
N LYS A 51 7.76 -7.70 8.23
CA LYS A 51 7.27 -8.44 7.05
C LYS A 51 6.59 -7.50 6.06
N VAL A 52 7.35 -6.73 5.30
CA VAL A 52 6.81 -5.66 4.45
C VAL A 52 6.85 -6.01 2.97
N SER A 53 5.85 -5.54 2.21
CA SER A 53 5.86 -5.56 0.75
C SER A 53 6.32 -4.21 0.23
N LEU A 54 7.08 -4.20 -0.87
CA LEU A 54 7.62 -2.97 -1.47
C LEU A 54 7.09 -2.79 -2.89
N ALA A 55 6.75 -1.56 -3.25
CA ALA A 55 6.41 -1.19 -4.62
C ALA A 55 7.59 -1.45 -5.57
N GLY A 56 7.31 -1.93 -6.78
CA GLY A 56 8.34 -2.30 -7.77
C GLY A 56 9.16 -3.55 -7.46
N ILE A 57 8.98 -4.19 -6.31
CA ILE A 57 9.68 -5.44 -5.94
C ILE A 57 8.68 -6.57 -5.66
N HIS A 58 7.77 -6.37 -4.69
CA HIS A 58 6.75 -7.36 -4.32
C HIS A 58 5.35 -7.01 -4.86
N TYR A 59 5.18 -5.72 -5.18
CA TYR A 59 4.02 -5.15 -5.85
C TYR A 59 4.47 -4.56 -7.19
N PRO A 60 3.55 -4.39 -8.16
CA PRO A 60 3.84 -3.60 -9.35
C PRO A 60 4.38 -2.22 -8.97
N ASP A 61 5.20 -1.65 -9.85
CA ASP A 61 5.52 -0.23 -9.76
C ASP A 61 4.29 0.57 -10.18
N THR A 62 3.71 1.33 -9.25
CA THR A 62 2.53 2.16 -9.48
C THR A 62 2.86 3.64 -9.64
N HIS A 63 4.14 4.00 -9.78
CA HIS A 63 4.54 5.40 -9.97
C HIS A 63 3.92 6.03 -11.22
N ALA A 64 3.81 5.28 -12.32
CA ALA A 64 3.13 5.76 -13.53
C ALA A 64 1.62 6.01 -13.33
N PHE A 65 1.00 5.39 -12.32
CA PHE A 65 -0.43 5.54 -12.05
C PHE A 65 -0.70 6.72 -11.10
N PHE A 66 0.13 6.90 -10.07
CA PHE A 66 -0.19 7.78 -8.94
C PHE A 66 0.92 8.79 -8.60
N GLY A 67 2.07 8.73 -9.29
CA GLY A 67 3.27 9.48 -8.96
C GLY A 67 3.67 9.26 -7.50
N ASP A 68 3.90 10.37 -6.81
CA ASP A 68 4.26 10.39 -5.38
C ASP A 68 3.06 10.50 -4.43
N THR A 69 1.84 10.49 -4.96
CA THR A 69 0.62 10.68 -4.16
C THR A 69 0.53 9.62 -3.06
N GLY A 70 0.41 10.06 -1.82
CA GLY A 70 0.30 9.21 -0.63
C GLY A 70 1.59 8.49 -0.24
N ILE A 71 2.76 8.82 -0.80
CA ILE A 71 4.05 8.32 -0.29
C ILE A 71 4.55 9.27 0.79
N THR A 72 4.71 8.76 2.01
CA THR A 72 5.12 9.53 3.19
C THR A 72 6.49 9.08 3.69
N ASP A 73 7.30 10.03 4.17
CA ASP A 73 8.51 9.74 4.94
C ASP A 73 8.13 9.31 6.37
N MET A 74 8.43 8.05 6.70
CA MET A 74 8.14 7.42 7.99
C MET A 74 9.40 7.16 8.82
N THR A 75 10.54 7.71 8.41
CA THR A 75 11.86 7.57 9.06
C THR A 75 11.76 7.81 10.56
N GLU A 76 11.18 8.95 10.95
CA GLU A 76 11.07 9.35 12.35
C GLU A 76 10.10 8.45 13.14
N GLU A 77 8.97 8.11 12.54
CA GLU A 77 7.96 7.29 13.20
C GLU A 77 8.40 5.84 13.41
N LEU A 78 9.15 5.29 12.46
CA LEU A 78 9.79 3.97 12.57
C LEU A 78 10.93 3.99 13.60
N ARG A 79 11.74 5.06 13.61
CA ARG A 79 12.81 5.27 14.61
C ARG A 79 12.24 5.33 16.03
N LYS A 80 11.18 6.11 16.27
CA LYS A 80 10.48 6.18 17.57
C LYS A 80 9.97 4.82 18.04
N ARG A 81 9.60 3.94 17.10
CA ARG A 81 9.14 2.56 17.37
C ARG A 81 10.29 1.57 17.51
N GLY A 82 11.54 2.01 17.37
CA GLY A 82 12.74 1.22 17.61
C GLY A 82 13.18 0.35 16.43
N TRP A 83 12.72 0.66 15.21
CA TRP A 83 13.26 0.05 14.00
C TRP A 83 14.62 0.66 13.67
N PRO A 84 15.57 -0.13 13.14
CA PRO A 84 16.84 0.40 12.68
C PRO A 84 16.59 1.31 11.49
N VAL A 85 16.90 2.59 11.68
CA VAL A 85 16.86 3.60 10.64
C VAL A 85 18.29 4.08 10.48
N GLU A 86 18.92 3.67 9.38
CA GLU A 86 20.26 4.14 8.98
C GLU A 86 20.16 5.61 8.49
N ASP A 87 21.22 6.15 7.89
CA ASP A 87 21.25 7.51 7.31
C ASP A 87 20.38 7.68 6.04
N ARG A 88 19.35 6.84 5.85
CA ARG A 88 18.47 6.82 4.68
C ARG A 88 17.00 6.93 5.08
N GLY A 89 16.24 7.63 4.24
CA GLY A 89 14.81 7.78 4.44
C GLY A 89 14.04 6.47 4.23
N LEU A 90 13.13 6.15 5.17
CA LEU A 90 12.19 5.04 5.05
C LEU A 90 10.83 5.58 4.62
N PHE A 91 10.34 5.13 3.47
CA PHE A 91 9.11 5.62 2.86
C PHE A 91 8.01 4.55 2.91
N MET A 92 6.77 5.00 3.09
CA MET A 92 5.60 4.14 3.18
C MET A 92 4.41 4.79 2.50
N ALA A 93 3.55 3.98 1.89
CA ALA A 93 2.24 4.40 1.44
C ALA A 93 1.35 4.77 2.63
N ASP A 94 0.61 5.87 2.50
CA ASP A 94 -0.55 6.10 3.34
C ASP A 94 -1.65 5.08 3.06
N HIS A 95 -2.72 5.13 3.87
CA HIS A 95 -3.81 4.17 3.79
C HIS A 95 -4.47 4.10 2.40
N TYR A 96 -4.57 5.24 1.71
CA TYR A 96 -5.20 5.34 0.39
C TYR A 96 -4.27 4.85 -0.72
N ARG A 97 -2.99 5.20 -0.66
CA ARG A 97 -1.98 4.71 -1.60
C ARG A 97 -1.79 3.20 -1.48
N ALA A 98 -1.78 2.67 -0.25
CA ALA A 98 -1.63 1.23 -0.02
C ALA A 98 -2.82 0.45 -0.59
N ALA A 99 -4.05 0.94 -0.41
CA ALA A 99 -5.25 0.33 -0.98
C ALA A 99 -5.25 0.39 -2.51
N THR A 100 -4.88 1.53 -3.09
CA THR A 100 -4.82 1.67 -4.56
C THR A 100 -3.71 0.83 -5.19
N ASP A 101 -2.56 0.67 -4.54
CA ASP A 101 -1.53 -0.28 -4.97
C ASP A 101 -2.02 -1.74 -4.96
N MET A 102 -2.84 -2.11 -3.96
CA MET A 102 -3.49 -3.42 -3.89
C MET A 102 -4.51 -3.63 -5.00
N ILE A 103 -5.34 -2.62 -5.29
CA ILE A 103 -6.30 -2.64 -6.40
C ILE A 103 -5.57 -2.79 -7.74
N VAL A 104 -4.51 -2.01 -7.99
CA VAL A 104 -3.72 -2.13 -9.23
C VAL A 104 -3.07 -3.51 -9.34
N LYS A 105 -2.46 -4.02 -8.26
CA LYS A 105 -1.90 -5.38 -8.25
C LYS A 105 -2.93 -6.43 -8.62
N TRP A 106 -4.13 -6.36 -8.07
CA TRP A 106 -5.22 -7.25 -8.42
C TRP A 106 -5.70 -7.06 -9.87
N ALA A 107 -5.86 -5.81 -10.32
CA ALA A 107 -6.33 -5.48 -11.65
C ALA A 107 -5.40 -6.00 -12.75
N LEU A 108 -4.09 -5.93 -12.52
CA LEU A 108 -3.06 -6.44 -13.44
C LEU A 108 -2.94 -7.97 -13.43
N SER A 109 -3.46 -8.64 -12.40
CA SER A 109 -3.48 -10.10 -12.29
C SER A 109 -4.71 -10.73 -12.94
N ASP A 110 -4.69 -12.05 -13.11
CA ASP A 110 -5.84 -12.83 -13.58
C ASP A 110 -6.81 -13.24 -12.45
N SER A 111 -6.54 -12.83 -11.20
CA SER A 111 -7.44 -13.11 -10.08
C SER A 111 -8.80 -12.43 -10.26
N THR A 112 -9.87 -13.14 -9.92
CA THR A 112 -11.24 -12.61 -9.88
C THR A 112 -11.58 -11.94 -8.56
N HIS A 113 -10.79 -12.17 -7.51
CA HIS A 113 -11.04 -11.64 -6.17
C HIS A 113 -10.01 -10.56 -5.78
N CYS A 114 -10.50 -9.36 -5.48
CA CYS A 114 -9.74 -8.27 -4.88
C CYS A 114 -9.87 -8.36 -3.36
N ASN A 115 -8.76 -8.26 -2.64
CA ASN A 115 -8.72 -8.39 -1.18
C ASN A 115 -8.77 -7.04 -0.45
N VAL A 116 -9.26 -6.01 -1.12
CA VAL A 116 -9.48 -4.68 -0.55
C VAL A 116 -10.94 -4.60 -0.10
N GLU A 117 -11.14 -4.44 1.20
CA GLU A 117 -12.48 -4.36 1.80
C GLU A 117 -12.89 -2.89 1.93
N VAL A 118 -13.45 -2.30 0.86
CA VAL A 118 -13.69 -0.84 0.80
C VAL A 118 -14.61 -0.36 1.93
N ALA A 119 -15.70 -1.10 2.19
CA ALA A 119 -16.66 -0.73 3.23
C ALA A 119 -16.07 -0.79 4.65
N GLU A 120 -15.15 -1.72 4.90
CA GLU A 120 -14.51 -1.91 6.21
C GLU A 120 -13.37 -0.89 6.42
N TRP A 121 -12.50 -0.73 5.42
CA TRP A 121 -11.30 0.10 5.54
C TRP A 121 -11.60 1.59 5.36
N PHE A 122 -12.65 1.92 4.59
CA PHE A 122 -13.10 3.28 4.30
C PHE A 122 -14.60 3.42 4.58
N PRO A 123 -15.02 3.41 5.86
CA PRO A 123 -16.43 3.29 6.21
C PRO A 123 -17.24 4.58 5.94
N SER A 124 -16.60 5.76 5.97
CA SER A 124 -17.31 7.03 5.73
C SER A 124 -17.36 7.40 4.24
N PRO A 125 -18.40 8.12 3.79
CA PRO A 125 -18.47 8.63 2.41
C PRO A 125 -17.25 9.48 2.02
N GLU A 126 -16.72 10.28 2.94
CA GLU A 126 -15.54 11.13 2.70
C GLU A 126 -14.30 10.29 2.46
N ALA A 127 -14.11 9.21 3.24
CA ALA A 127 -13.01 8.28 3.07
C ALA A 127 -13.10 7.54 1.74
N ARG A 128 -14.29 7.06 1.35
CA ARG A 128 -14.51 6.42 0.04
C ARG A 128 -14.23 7.38 -1.11
N ASN A 129 -14.75 8.61 -1.02
CA ASN A 129 -14.49 9.65 -2.01
C ASN A 129 -12.99 9.97 -2.14
N ARG A 130 -12.25 9.97 -1.03
CA ARG A 130 -10.80 10.18 -1.07
C ARG A 130 -10.07 8.99 -1.72
N LEU A 131 -10.48 7.75 -1.45
CA LEU A 131 -9.95 6.57 -2.14
C LEU A 131 -10.19 6.67 -3.66
N LEU A 132 -11.43 6.98 -4.06
CA LEU A 132 -11.80 7.11 -5.48
C LEU A 132 -10.99 8.21 -6.17
N LYS A 133 -10.78 9.36 -5.52
CA LYS A 133 -9.93 10.43 -6.06
C LYS A 133 -8.49 9.99 -6.34
N VAL A 134 -7.89 9.18 -5.46
CA VAL A 134 -6.54 8.65 -5.71
C VAL A 134 -6.57 7.63 -6.85
N LEU A 135 -7.57 6.76 -6.88
CA LEU A 135 -7.71 5.76 -7.93
C LEU A 135 -7.98 6.39 -9.31
N ASP A 136 -8.71 7.50 -9.36
CA ASP A 136 -8.98 8.27 -10.58
C ASP A 136 -7.70 8.74 -11.28
N LEU A 137 -6.64 9.05 -10.53
CA LEU A 137 -5.33 9.41 -11.11
C LEU A 137 -4.75 8.29 -11.97
N GLY A 138 -4.99 7.03 -11.60
CA GLY A 138 -4.49 5.85 -12.30
C GLY A 138 -5.36 5.36 -13.45
N LYS A 139 -6.57 5.93 -13.64
CA LYS A 139 -7.51 5.49 -14.69
C LYS A 139 -6.94 5.54 -16.11
N PRO A 140 -6.19 6.59 -16.53
CA PRO A 140 -5.58 6.62 -17.85
C PRO A 140 -4.67 5.41 -18.09
N GLN A 141 -3.77 5.13 -17.16
CA GLN A 141 -2.84 4.00 -17.27
C GLN A 141 -3.56 2.64 -17.22
N LEU A 142 -4.59 2.50 -16.39
CA LEU A 142 -5.43 1.29 -16.35
C LEU A 142 -6.20 1.08 -17.66
N SER A 143 -6.60 2.17 -18.33
CA SER A 143 -7.28 2.12 -19.63
C SER A 143 -6.33 1.64 -20.72
N GLU A 144 -5.12 2.20 -20.80
CA GLU A 144 -4.08 1.77 -21.74
C GLU A 144 -3.74 0.28 -21.59
N LEU A 145 -3.77 -0.21 -20.35
CA LEU A 145 -3.52 -1.63 -20.03
C LEU A 145 -4.77 -2.52 -20.14
N HIS A 146 -5.91 -1.99 -20.61
CA HIS A 146 -7.17 -2.71 -20.75
C HIS A 146 -7.68 -3.35 -19.44
N ARG A 147 -7.35 -2.74 -18.29
CA ARG A 147 -7.77 -3.20 -16.95
C ARG A 147 -8.82 -2.30 -16.28
N LEU A 148 -9.11 -1.13 -16.85
CA LEU A 148 -10.05 -0.18 -16.26
C LEU A 148 -11.46 -0.78 -16.06
N GLN A 149 -12.00 -1.48 -17.06
CA GLN A 149 -13.33 -2.11 -16.96
C GLN A 149 -13.44 -3.11 -15.80
N LYS A 150 -12.37 -3.86 -15.54
CA LYS A 150 -12.29 -4.80 -14.41
C LYS A 150 -12.40 -4.05 -13.07
N VAL A 151 -11.71 -2.92 -12.95
CA VAL A 151 -11.74 -2.07 -11.75
C VAL A 151 -13.11 -1.44 -11.55
N ASP A 152 -13.70 -0.86 -12.60
CA ASP A 152 -15.01 -0.20 -12.50
C ASP A 152 -16.14 -1.18 -12.15
N ALA A 153 -16.11 -2.40 -12.70
CA ALA A 153 -17.07 -3.44 -12.38
C ALA A 153 -16.97 -3.88 -10.91
N TRP A 154 -15.74 -4.01 -10.38
CA TRP A 154 -15.53 -4.34 -8.97
C TRP A 154 -15.93 -3.20 -8.03
N LEU A 155 -15.59 -1.95 -8.37
CA LEU A 155 -16.01 -0.77 -7.60
C LEU A 155 -17.53 -0.67 -7.49
N SER A 156 -18.24 -0.97 -8.58
CA SER A 156 -19.71 -0.95 -8.61
C SER A 156 -20.35 -2.04 -7.74
N SER A 157 -19.59 -3.04 -7.32
CA SER A 157 -20.06 -4.12 -6.44
C SER A 157 -19.67 -3.92 -4.97
N GLN A 158 -19.04 -2.80 -4.61
CA GLN A 158 -18.59 -2.49 -3.24
C GLN A 158 -19.69 -1.82 -2.40
#